data_AF-A0A1S6EUX2-F1
#
_entry.id   AF-A0A1S6EUX2-F1
#
_cell.length_a   1.000
_cell.length_b   1.000
_cell.length_c   1.000
_cell.angle_alpha   90.00
_cell.angle_beta   90.00
_cell.angle_gamma   90.00
#
_symmetry.space_group_name_H-M   'P 1'
#
loop_
_entity.id
_entity.type
_entity.pdbx_description
1 polymer ?
#
loop_
_entity_poly.entity_id
_entity_poly.type
_entity_poly.pdbx_seq_one_letter_code
_entity_poly.pdbx_strand_id
1 'polypeptide(L)' 'MQAVETAGSVQADLPMREYIGAMARQLAQMARVEDDEVLGRLLDCAADLADHGMNGPARKR' A
#
# COMPACT_ATOMS: atom_id res chain seq x y z
N MET A 1 -15.41 -10.91 -23.52
CA MET A 1 -15.00 -10.10 -22.36
C MET A 1 -14.12 -10.99 -21.51
N GLN A 2 -12.82 -10.70 -21.44
CA GLN A 2 -11.89 -11.48 -20.62
C GLN A 2 -12.14 -11.13 -19.16
N ALA A 3 -12.30 -12.16 -18.32
CA ALA A 3 -12.36 -12.02 -16.89
C ALA A 3 -11.04 -11.43 -16.42
N VAL A 4 -11.09 -10.26 -15.79
CA VAL A 4 -9.99 -9.78 -14.95
C VAL A 4 -9.92 -10.78 -13.81
N GLU A 5 -8.96 -11.71 -13.90
CA GLU A 5 -8.55 -12.52 -12.76
C GLU A 5 -7.89 -11.56 -11.78
N THR A 6 -8.72 -10.93 -10.94
CA THR A 6 -8.28 -9.99 -9.93
C THR A 6 -7.36 -10.73 -8.98
N ALA A 7 -6.11 -10.27 -8.97
CA ALA A 7 -5.01 -10.75 -8.17
C ALA A 7 -5.44 -11.31 -6.81
N GLY A 8 -5.06 -12.58 -6.58
CA GLY A 8 -4.68 -13.17 -5.30
C GLY A 8 -5.60 -12.91 -4.12
N SER A 9 -6.28 -13.98 -3.66
CA SER A 9 -6.86 -14.09 -2.33
C SER A 9 -5.89 -13.57 -1.26
N VAL A 10 -6.07 -12.32 -0.82
CA VAL A 10 -5.25 -11.75 0.25
C VAL A 10 -5.64 -12.49 1.52
N GLN A 11 -4.72 -13.33 1.99
CA GLN A 11 -4.93 -14.25 3.10
C GLN A 11 -5.43 -13.47 4.33
N ALA A 12 -6.57 -13.89 4.87
CA ALA A 12 -7.29 -13.24 5.95
C ALA A 12 -6.58 -13.30 7.32
N ASP A 13 -5.33 -13.76 7.37
CA ASP A 13 -4.55 -14.00 8.60
C ASP A 13 -3.41 -12.99 8.81
N LEU A 14 -3.27 -11.98 7.96
CA LEU A 14 -2.34 -10.87 8.20
C LEU A 14 -2.89 -9.96 9.31
N PRO A 15 -2.11 -9.62 10.36
CA PRO A 15 -2.46 -8.53 11.26
C PRO A 15 -2.90 -7.31 10.46
N MET A 16 -3.99 -6.65 10.89
CA MET A 16 -4.66 -5.57 10.13
C MET A 16 -3.67 -4.57 9.47
N ARG A 17 -2.57 -4.23 10.16
CA ARG A 17 -1.52 -3.35 9.64
C ARG A 17 -0.79 -3.93 8.43
N GLU A 18 -0.39 -5.18 8.47
CA GLU A 18 0.29 -5.83 7.34
C GLU A 18 -0.62 -5.92 6.11
N TYR A 19 -1.92 -6.19 6.31
CA TYR A 19 -2.92 -6.14 5.24
C TYR A 19 -3.01 -4.74 4.62
N ILE A 20 -3.14 -3.70 5.46
CA ILE A 20 -3.21 -2.31 5.00
C ILE A 20 -1.94 -1.94 4.23
N GLY A 21 -0.76 -2.33 4.72
CA GLY A 21 0.51 -2.05 4.06
C GLY A 21 0.62 -2.72 2.69
N ALA A 22 0.22 -3.99 2.58
CA ALA A 22 0.19 -4.71 1.31
C ALA A 22 -0.76 -4.05 0.30
N MET A 23 -1.98 -3.69 0.73
CA MET A 23 -2.98 -3.04 -0.13
C MET A 23 -2.55 -1.64 -0.56
N ALA A 24 -1.95 -0.86 0.34
CA ALA A 24 -1.45 0.46 0.01
C ALA A 24 -0.39 0.41 -1.09
N ARG A 25 0.56 -0.54 -1.04
CA ARG A 25 1.57 -0.72 -2.10
C ARG A 25 0.96 -1.13 -3.44
N GLN A 26 -0.02 -2.04 -3.42
CA GLN A 26 -0.71 -2.45 -4.65
C GLN A 26 -1.46 -1.28 -5.29
N LEU A 27 -2.18 -0.50 -4.49
CA LEU A 27 -2.88 0.70 -4.96
C LEU A 27 -1.89 1.75 -5.47
N ALA A 28 -0.72 1.90 -4.85
CA ALA A 28 0.30 2.86 -5.29
C ALA A 28 0.83 2.52 -6.69
N GLN A 29 0.97 1.24 -7.01
CA GLN A 29 1.34 0.78 -8.36
C GLN A 29 0.22 1.07 -9.36
N MET A 30 -1.04 0.83 -8.99
CA MET A 30 -2.20 1.14 -9.83
C MET A 30 -2.33 2.64 -10.13
N ALA A 31 -2.09 3.49 -9.13
CA ALA A 31 -2.11 4.95 -9.31
C ALA A 31 -1.06 5.41 -10.34
N ARG A 32 0.14 4.82 -10.32
CA ARG A 32 1.21 5.14 -11.28
C ARG A 32 0.92 4.68 -12.70
N VAL A 33 0.17 3.59 -12.86
CA VAL A 33 -0.31 3.15 -14.19
C VAL A 33 -1.22 4.21 -14.81
N GLU A 34 -1.95 4.96 -13.98
CA GLU A 34 -2.82 6.08 -14.37
C GLU A 34 -2.10 7.44 -14.38
N ASP A 35 -0.77 7.47 -14.28
CA ASP A 35 0.07 8.69 -14.20
C ASP A 35 -0.23 9.60 -12.97
N ASP A 36 -0.89 9.06 -11.93
CA ASP A 36 -1.16 9.75 -10.67
C ASP A 36 -0.05 9.50 -9.64
N GLU A 37 1.10 10.14 -9.86
CA GLU A 37 2.26 10.06 -8.97
C GLU A 37 2.03 10.67 -7.58
N VAL A 38 1.06 11.59 -7.44
CA VAL A 38 0.75 12.20 -6.14
C VAL A 38 0.02 11.19 -5.27
N LEU A 39 -1.00 10.53 -5.80
CA LEU A 39 -1.73 9.47 -5.13
C LEU A 39 -0.80 8.29 -4.81
N GLY A 40 0.07 7.91 -5.76
CA GLY A 40 1.07 6.86 -5.54
C GLY A 40 1.95 7.11 -4.32
N ARG A 41 2.48 8.33 -4.16
CA ARG A 41 3.31 8.69 -3.00
C ARG A 41 2.55 8.68 -1.67
N LEU A 42 1.28 9.10 -1.67
CA LEU A 42 0.45 9.07 -0.46
C LEU A 42 0.20 7.63 0.00
N LEU A 43 -0.01 6.72 -0.94
CA LEU A 43 -0.20 5.31 -0.68
C LEU A 43 1.09 4.64 -0.20
N ASP A 44 2.26 4.99 -0.75
CA ASP A 44 3.55 4.56 -0.21
C ASP A 44 3.73 5.02 1.26
N CYS A 45 3.39 6.27 1.57
CA CYS A 45 3.45 6.78 2.94
C CYS A 45 2.50 6.00 3.89
N ALA A 46 1.34 5.58 3.40
CA ALA A 46 0.41 4.77 4.17
C ALA A 46 0.96 3.36 4.42
N ALA A 47 1.67 2.78 3.45
CA ALA A 47 2.35 1.50 3.60
C ALA A 47 3.46 1.58 4.66
N ASP A 48 4.31 2.60 4.59
CA ASP A 48 5.37 2.84 5.58
C ASP A 48 4.80 3.03 7.00
N LEU A 49 3.68 3.75 7.11
CA LEU A 49 2.99 3.93 8.39
C LEU A 49 2.40 2.63 8.94
N ALA A 50 1.93 1.76 8.06
CA ALA A 50 1.41 0.46 8.45
C ALA A 50 2.52 -0.45 8.99
N ASP A 51 3.67 -0.48 8.33
CA ASP A 51 4.85 -1.28 8.71
C ASP A 51 5.51 -0.79 10.01
N HIS A 52 5.59 0.53 10.22
CA HIS A 52 6.43 1.11 11.27
C HIS A 52 5.63 1.83 12.37
N GLY A 53 4.34 2.06 12.18
CA GLY A 53 3.51 2.86 13.07
C GLY A 53 3.93 4.35 13.09
N MET A 54 3.23 5.17 13.89
CA MET A 54 3.54 6.60 14.01
C MET A 54 4.89 6.90 14.68
N ASN A 55 5.60 5.87 15.17
CA ASN A 55 6.92 5.96 15.79
C ASN A 55 8.04 5.64 14.78
N GLY A 56 7.88 6.06 13.53
CA GLY A 56 8.97 6.02 12.54
C GLY A 56 10.24 6.72 13.09
N PRO A 57 11.43 6.32 12.61
CA PRO A 57 12.70 6.76 13.19
C PRO A 57 12.74 8.28 13.25
N ALA A 58 13.05 8.81 14.45
CA ALA A 58 13.16 10.24 14.71
C ALA A 58 13.88 10.91 13.54
N ARG A 59 13.15 11.69 12.73
CA ARG A 59 13.73 12.51 11.66
C ARG A 59 14.73 13.45 12.35
N LYS A 60 16.02 13.12 12.27
CA LYS A 60 17.09 14.04 12.68
C LYS A 60 16.95 15.28 11.82
N ARG A 61 16.49 16.36 12.44
CA ARG A 61 16.54 17.71 11.90
C ARG A 61 17.99 18.18 11.83
#